data_AF-A0A4Y2UYV7-F1
#
_entry.id   AF-A0A4Y2UYV7-F1
#
_cell.length_a   1.000
_cell.length_b   1.000
_cell.length_c   1.000
_cell.angle_alpha   90.00
_cell.angle_beta   90.00
_cell.angle_gamma   90.00
#
_symmetry.space_group_name_H-M   'P 1'
#
loop_
_entity.id
_entity.type
_entity.pdbx_description
1 polymer ?
#
loop_
_entity_poly.entity_id
_entity_poly.type
_entity_poly.pdbx_seq_one_letter_code
_entity_poly.pdbx_strand_id
1 'polypeptide(L)'
;MGPTGGDESRFSLNADDQHIRVWRRPGHRSDSAIVVERHTAITPGVTVWGAICWDTRSPLVVLQRTLTARSYVDDILTPVVLPMLSGRPGVIYQQGNARTHTARLSQQCLQGYGILTWPASSPDLSPIKHVWDVLGRQLQPSRNTGELTSQLQRLWHDLPQEVIGDLIDSMPCRVSACIGNRGGFTTY
;
A
#
# COMPACT_ATOMS: atom_id res chain seq x y z
N MET A 1 18.50 10.92 4.48
CA MET A 1 17.58 10.75 3.33
C MET A 1 16.81 9.46 3.56
N GLY A 2 15.50 9.56 3.80
CA GLY A 2 14.64 8.41 4.08
C GLY A 2 14.34 7.59 2.83
N PRO A 3 13.84 6.35 3.00
CA PRO A 3 13.44 5.51 1.89
C PRO A 3 12.26 6.12 1.12
N THR A 4 12.26 5.97 -0.20
CA THR A 4 11.09 6.24 -1.05
C THR A 4 10.37 4.92 -1.27
N GLY A 5 9.11 4.80 -0.88
CA GLY A 5 8.36 3.54 -0.97
C GLY A 5 7.11 3.67 -1.83
N GLY A 6 6.90 2.72 -2.75
CA GLY A 6 5.69 2.60 -3.56
C GLY A 6 4.99 1.26 -3.35
N ASP A 7 3.64 1.27 -3.36
CA ASP A 7 2.82 0.07 -3.19
C ASP A 7 1.44 0.27 -3.83
N GLU A 8 0.80 -0.83 -4.23
CA GLU A 8 -0.59 -0.84 -4.68
C GLU A 8 -1.58 -1.01 -3.51
N SER A 9 -2.75 -0.38 -3.61
CA SER A 9 -3.89 -0.64 -2.71
C SER A 9 -5.20 -0.73 -3.48
N ARG A 10 -6.13 -1.56 -2.99
CA ARG A 10 -7.48 -1.73 -3.54
C ARG A 10 -8.51 -1.20 -2.57
N PHE A 11 -9.33 -0.26 -3.05
CA PHE A 11 -10.46 0.31 -2.32
C PHE A 11 -11.79 -0.18 -2.93
N SER A 12 -12.73 -0.59 -2.10
CA SER A 12 -14.02 -1.15 -2.52
C SER A 12 -15.14 -0.12 -2.40
N LEU A 13 -16.18 -0.22 -3.24
CA LEU A 13 -17.35 0.67 -3.20
C LEU A 13 -18.24 0.44 -1.99
N ASN A 14 -18.35 -0.82 -1.57
CA ASN A 14 -18.95 -1.13 -0.29
C ASN A 14 -17.83 -1.06 0.75
N ALA A 15 -18.06 -0.30 1.82
CA ALA A 15 -17.35 -0.50 3.07
C ALA A 15 -17.65 -1.94 3.48
N ASP A 16 -16.78 -2.87 3.10
CA ASP A 16 -16.79 -4.17 3.72
C ASP A 16 -16.48 -3.87 5.18
N ASP A 17 -17.48 -4.12 6.03
CA ASP A 17 -17.49 -3.76 7.44
C ASP A 17 -16.49 -4.69 8.16
N GLN A 18 -15.19 -4.50 7.88
CA GLN A 18 -14.10 -5.37 8.33
C GLN A 18 -13.85 -5.28 9.85
N HIS A 19 -14.79 -4.71 10.60
CA HIS A 19 -14.81 -4.67 12.04
C HIS A 19 -15.92 -5.53 12.68
N ILE A 20 -16.28 -6.69 12.11
CA ILE A 20 -16.98 -7.71 12.90
C ILE A 20 -15.98 -8.38 13.86
N ARG A 21 -15.88 -7.88 15.09
CA ARG A 21 -15.17 -8.57 16.20
C ARG A 21 -15.99 -9.79 16.65
N VAL A 22 -15.58 -10.98 16.24
CA VAL A 22 -16.16 -12.24 16.71
C VAL A 22 -15.39 -12.75 17.93
N TRP A 23 -16.01 -12.72 19.10
CA TRP A 23 -15.48 -13.37 20.31
C TRP A 23 -15.82 -14.87 20.29
N ARG A 24 -14.82 -15.74 20.48
CA ARG A 24 -15.01 -17.20 20.61
C ARG A 24 -14.60 -17.67 22.00
N ARG A 25 -15.47 -18.40 22.68
CA ARG A 25 -15.09 -19.15 23.90
C ARG A 25 -14.37 -20.45 23.50
N PRO A 26 -13.36 -20.92 24.25
CA PRO A 26 -12.71 -22.21 23.97
C PRO A 26 -13.72 -23.35 24.16
N GLY A 27 -13.97 -24.16 23.12
CA GLY A 27 -14.72 -25.43 23.26
C GLY A 27 -15.74 -25.78 22.16
N HIS A 28 -16.25 -24.81 21.39
CA HIS A 28 -17.25 -25.08 20.33
C HIS A 28 -16.65 -24.90 18.94
N ARG A 29 -16.05 -25.97 18.39
CA ARG A 29 -15.45 -25.97 17.04
C ARG A 29 -16.41 -26.36 15.91
N SER A 30 -17.66 -26.69 16.22
CA SER A 30 -18.59 -27.23 15.22
C SER A 30 -20.04 -26.85 15.52
N ASP A 31 -20.37 -25.57 15.35
CA ASP A 31 -21.77 -25.14 15.17
C ASP A 31 -21.90 -24.56 13.76
N SER A 32 -22.65 -25.24 12.90
CA SER A 32 -22.96 -24.84 11.52
C SER A 32 -23.94 -23.66 11.43
N ALA A 33 -24.36 -23.09 12.57
CA ALA A 33 -25.27 -21.94 12.64
C ALA A 33 -24.58 -20.57 12.48
N ILE A 34 -23.24 -20.53 12.38
CA ILE A 34 -22.48 -19.29 12.14
C ILE A 34 -21.42 -19.55 11.07
N VAL A 35 -21.88 -19.83 9.85
CA VAL A 35 -21.07 -19.65 8.65
C VAL A 35 -21.14 -18.17 8.32
N VAL A 36 -20.08 -17.41 8.60
CA VAL A 36 -19.90 -16.11 7.95
C VAL A 36 -19.68 -16.44 6.48
N GLU A 37 -20.72 -16.25 5.69
CA GLU A 37 -20.68 -16.38 4.24
C GLU A 37 -19.61 -15.40 3.76
N ARG A 38 -18.45 -15.93 3.35
CA ARG A 38 -17.44 -15.14 2.64
C ARG A 38 -18.11 -14.72 1.35
N HIS A 39 -18.55 -13.47 1.27
CA HIS A 39 -19.04 -12.91 0.02
C HIS A 39 -17.92 -12.97 -1.02
N THR A 40 -17.94 -14.01 -1.85
CA THR A 40 -17.11 -14.17 -3.05
C THR A 40 -17.64 -13.35 -4.23
N ALA A 41 -18.34 -12.26 -3.96
CA ALA A 41 -18.76 -11.32 -4.98
C ALA A 41 -17.57 -10.41 -5.28
N ILE A 42 -17.25 -10.20 -6.56
CA ILE A 42 -16.29 -9.19 -6.98
C ILE A 42 -16.90 -7.83 -6.60
N THR A 43 -16.53 -7.32 -5.42
CA THR A 43 -16.96 -5.98 -5.01
C THR A 43 -16.33 -5.00 -6.01
N PRO A 44 -17.15 -4.20 -6.71
CA PRO A 44 -16.60 -3.19 -7.59
C PRO A 44 -15.76 -2.22 -6.74
N GLY A 45 -14.61 -1.84 -7.28
CA GLY A 45 -13.59 -1.13 -6.53
C GLY A 45 -12.50 -0.61 -7.45
N VAL A 46 -11.63 0.22 -6.88
CA VAL A 46 -10.55 0.90 -7.59
C VAL A 46 -9.22 0.39 -7.02
N THR A 47 -8.32 -0.05 -7.89
CA THR A 47 -6.93 -0.31 -7.50
C THR A 47 -6.12 0.93 -7.85
N VAL A 48 -5.32 1.43 -6.90
CA VAL A 48 -4.44 2.58 -7.08
C VAL A 48 -3.01 2.21 -6.76
N TRP A 49 -2.07 2.96 -7.31
CA TRP A 49 -0.65 2.94 -6.97
C TRP A 49 -0.21 4.34 -6.58
N GLY A 50 0.66 4.42 -5.58
CA GLY A 50 1.33 5.65 -5.19
C GLY A 50 2.70 5.36 -4.63
N ALA A 51 3.51 6.41 -4.51
CA ALA A 51 4.78 6.40 -3.81
C ALA A 51 4.90 7.63 -2.90
N ILE A 52 5.55 7.44 -1.76
CA ILE A 52 5.86 8.50 -0.81
C ILE A 52 7.37 8.61 -0.60
N CYS A 53 7.82 9.82 -0.35
CA CYS A 53 9.16 10.15 0.12
C CYS A 53 9.04 11.15 1.27
N TRP A 54 10.15 11.41 1.95
CA TRP A 54 10.21 12.35 3.07
C TRP A 54 9.63 13.73 2.73
N ASP A 55 10.02 14.26 1.58
CA ASP A 55 9.76 15.64 1.16
C ASP A 55 8.75 15.77 0.02
N THR A 56 8.22 14.66 -0.49
CA THR A 56 7.29 14.65 -1.61
C THR A 56 6.46 13.36 -1.66
N ARG A 57 5.46 13.33 -2.53
CA ARG A 57 4.69 12.15 -2.91
C ARG A 57 4.46 12.13 -4.40
N SER A 58 4.24 10.94 -4.95
CA SER A 58 3.90 10.79 -6.36
C SER A 58 2.47 11.30 -6.63
N PRO A 59 2.11 11.50 -7.91
CA PRO A 59 0.71 11.43 -8.32
C PRO A 59 0.10 10.07 -7.94
N LEU A 60 -1.21 10.05 -7.66
CA LEU A 60 -1.94 8.81 -7.46
C LEU A 60 -2.32 8.21 -8.82
N VAL A 61 -1.82 7.01 -9.12
CA VAL A 61 -2.05 6.31 -10.39
C VAL A 61 -3.22 5.36 -10.22
N VAL A 62 -4.25 5.50 -11.04
CA VAL A 62 -5.44 4.63 -11.02
C VAL A 62 -5.24 3.47 -11.99
N LEU A 63 -5.24 2.25 -11.47
CA LEU A 63 -5.03 1.04 -12.26
C LEU A 63 -6.36 0.51 -12.77
N GLN A 64 -6.60 0.70 -14.07
CA GLN A 64 -7.82 0.23 -14.74
C GLN A 64 -7.83 -1.29 -15.00
N ARG A 65 -6.67 -1.94 -14.90
CA ARG A 65 -6.46 -3.36 -15.23
C ARG A 65 -5.51 -4.01 -14.23
N THR A 66 -5.49 -5.34 -14.22
CA THR A 66 -4.48 -6.11 -13.50
C THR A 66 -3.08 -5.67 -13.92
N LEU A 67 -2.25 -5.32 -12.95
CA LEU A 67 -0.89 -4.87 -13.19
C LEU A 67 -0.05 -6.03 -13.72
N THR A 68 0.59 -5.79 -14.86
CA THR A 68 1.60 -6.67 -15.47
C THR A 68 2.98 -6.05 -15.30
N ALA A 69 4.06 -6.81 -15.50
CA ALA A 69 5.41 -6.24 -15.49
C ALA A 69 5.59 -5.13 -16.53
N ARG A 70 4.93 -5.25 -17.69
CA ARG A 70 4.99 -4.25 -18.77
C ARG A 70 4.26 -2.97 -18.40
N SER A 71 3.00 -3.07 -17.94
CA SER A 71 2.23 -1.91 -17.48
C SER A 71 2.86 -1.28 -16.23
N TYR A 72 3.50 -2.06 -15.36
CA TYR A 72 4.27 -1.49 -14.24
C TYR A 72 5.43 -0.62 -14.74
N VAL A 73 6.12 -1.03 -15.81
CA VAL A 73 7.19 -0.20 -16.40
C VAL A 73 6.64 1.03 -17.12
N ASP A 74 5.62 0.83 -17.97
CA ASP A 74 5.11 1.86 -18.87
C ASP A 74 4.25 2.90 -18.12
N ASP A 75 3.46 2.47 -17.14
CA ASP A 75 2.47 3.33 -16.46
C ASP A 75 2.95 3.84 -15.10
N ILE A 76 3.93 3.18 -14.46
CA ILE A 76 4.40 3.51 -13.10
C ILE A 76 5.89 3.85 -13.08
N LEU A 77 6.78 2.92 -13.44
CA LEU A 77 8.21 3.11 -13.23
C LEU A 77 8.74 4.27 -14.07
N THR A 78 8.52 4.22 -15.39
CA THR A 78 9.06 5.22 -16.32
C THR A 78 8.48 6.62 -16.11
N PRO A 79 7.15 6.80 -16.02
CA PRO A 79 6.57 8.15 -15.91
C PRO A 79 6.58 8.71 -14.48
N VAL A 80 6.67 7.88 -13.44
CA VAL A 80 6.50 8.33 -12.05
C VAL A 80 7.72 8.04 -11.18
N VAL A 81 8.15 6.78 -11.07
CA VAL A 81 9.25 6.42 -10.15
C VAL A 81 10.58 6.97 -10.62
N LEU A 82 10.96 6.77 -11.88
CA LEU A 82 12.26 7.20 -12.39
C LEU A 82 12.47 8.72 -12.26
N PRO A 83 11.49 9.60 -12.61
CA PRO A 83 11.61 11.03 -12.35
C PRO A 83 11.76 11.38 -10.88
N MET A 84 11.07 10.67 -9.97
CA MET A 84 11.20 10.89 -8.54
C MET A 84 12.57 10.49 -7.99
N LEU A 85 13.21 9.47 -8.56
CA LEU A 85 14.56 9.04 -8.17
C LEU A 85 15.65 9.87 -8.85
N SER A 86 15.38 10.38 -10.05
CA SER A 86 16.31 11.20 -10.82
C SER A 86 16.60 12.50 -10.09
N GLY A 87 17.88 12.85 -9.95
CA GLY A 87 18.31 14.05 -9.24
C GLY A 87 18.36 13.91 -7.71
N ARG A 88 18.12 12.71 -7.16
CA ARG A 88 18.22 12.43 -5.71
C ARG A 88 19.29 11.39 -5.41
N PRO A 89 20.57 11.79 -5.35
CA PRO A 89 21.65 10.84 -5.08
C PRO A 89 21.50 10.20 -3.70
N GLY A 90 21.64 8.87 -3.63
CA GLY A 90 21.57 8.12 -2.38
C GLY A 90 20.16 7.76 -1.90
N VAL A 91 19.10 8.12 -2.63
CA VAL A 91 17.75 7.63 -2.34
C VAL A 91 17.63 6.15 -2.69
N ILE A 92 17.02 5.39 -1.78
CA ILE A 92 16.71 3.98 -1.96
C ILE A 92 15.22 3.83 -2.21
N TYR A 93 14.87 3.17 -3.31
CA TYR A 93 13.50 2.84 -3.68
C TYR A 93 13.08 1.49 -3.07
N GLN A 94 12.03 1.50 -2.27
CA GLN A 94 11.39 0.31 -1.74
C GLN A 94 10.20 -0.09 -2.63
N GLN A 95 10.21 -1.36 -3.06
CA GLN A 95 9.05 -2.01 -3.70
C GLN A 95 8.84 -3.40 -3.11
N GLY A 96 7.61 -3.90 -3.15
CA GLY A 96 7.27 -5.25 -2.68
C GLY A 96 7.81 -6.36 -3.59
N ASN A 97 7.69 -7.62 -3.14
CA ASN A 97 8.16 -8.81 -3.87
C ASN A 97 7.09 -9.42 -4.81
N ALA A 98 6.14 -8.61 -5.29
CA ALA A 98 5.16 -9.09 -6.27
C ALA A 98 5.89 -9.56 -7.55
N ARG A 99 5.33 -10.56 -8.24
CA ARG A 99 5.96 -11.11 -9.47
C ARG A 99 6.18 -10.03 -10.53
N THR A 100 5.32 -9.01 -10.56
CA THR A 100 5.45 -7.83 -11.42
C THR A 100 6.71 -7.04 -11.08
N HIS A 101 7.01 -6.83 -9.80
CA HIS A 101 8.16 -6.04 -9.34
C HIS A 101 9.47 -6.80 -9.50
N THR A 102 9.44 -8.12 -9.30
CA THR A 102 10.61 -9.01 -9.45
C THR A 102 10.82 -9.48 -10.89
N ALA A 103 9.93 -9.13 -11.82
CA ALA A 103 10.08 -9.48 -13.22
C ALA A 103 11.35 -8.85 -13.79
N ARG A 104 12.03 -9.58 -14.69
CA ARG A 104 13.26 -9.11 -15.34
C ARG A 104 13.12 -7.72 -15.95
N LEU A 105 11.99 -7.46 -16.60
CA LEU A 105 11.71 -6.16 -17.23
C LEU A 105 11.72 -5.01 -16.21
N SER A 106 11.09 -5.20 -15.05
CA SER A 106 11.01 -4.18 -14.00
C SER A 106 12.35 -4.00 -13.29
N GLN A 107 13.08 -5.09 -13.05
CA GLN A 107 14.44 -5.04 -12.50
C GLN A 107 15.42 -4.32 -13.45
N GLN A 108 15.31 -4.56 -14.76
CA GLN A 108 16.11 -3.86 -15.77
C GLN A 108 15.79 -2.37 -15.83
N CYS A 109 14.51 -1.99 -15.70
CA CYS A 109 14.09 -0.58 -15.66
C CYS A 109 14.70 0.18 -14.47
N LEU A 110 14.84 -0.48 -13.33
CA LEU A 110 15.44 0.09 -12.12
C LEU A 110 16.96 -0.14 -12.03
N GLN A 111 17.59 -0.66 -13.08
CA GLN A 111 19.03 -0.91 -13.10
C GLN A 111 19.78 0.42 -12.96
N GLY A 112 20.62 0.53 -11.91
CA GLY A 112 21.37 1.74 -11.59
C GLY A 112 20.78 2.58 -10.45
N TYR A 113 19.59 2.23 -9.95
CA TYR A 113 19.02 2.84 -8.76
C TYR A 113 19.23 1.94 -7.53
N GLY A 114 19.31 2.55 -6.35
CA GLY A 114 19.31 1.81 -5.09
C GLY A 114 17.92 1.23 -4.85
N ILE A 115 17.80 -0.10 -4.75
CA ILE A 115 16.55 -0.79 -4.45
C ILE A 115 16.67 -1.45 -3.08
N LEU A 116 15.69 -1.20 -2.20
CA LEU A 116 15.61 -1.88 -0.91
C LEU A 116 15.04 -3.28 -1.13
N THR A 117 15.82 -4.29 -0.78
CA THR A 117 15.36 -5.69 -0.74
C THR A 117 14.41 -5.88 0.43
N TRP A 118 13.11 -5.91 0.14
CA TRP A 118 12.09 -6.10 1.18
C TRP A 118 11.92 -7.58 1.53
N PRO A 119 11.88 -7.99 2.80
CA PRO A 119 11.61 -9.37 3.17
C PRO A 119 10.15 -9.74 2.81
N ALA A 120 9.97 -10.91 2.19
CA ALA A 120 8.65 -11.49 2.01
C ALA A 120 8.07 -11.79 3.40
N SER A 121 6.89 -11.22 3.71
CA SER A 121 6.16 -11.33 5.00
C SER A 121 6.30 -10.16 5.99
N SER A 122 6.74 -8.97 5.59
CA SER A 122 6.65 -7.76 6.45
C SER A 122 5.80 -6.65 5.82
N PRO A 123 4.50 -6.88 5.57
CA PRO A 123 3.60 -5.85 5.07
C PRO A 123 3.52 -4.66 6.07
N ASP A 124 3.53 -4.94 7.36
CA ASP A 124 3.33 -3.96 8.45
C ASP A 124 4.44 -2.92 8.57
N LEU A 125 5.56 -3.12 7.86
CA LEU A 125 6.72 -2.23 7.86
C LEU A 125 6.71 -1.28 6.66
N SER A 126 5.71 -1.29 5.78
CA SER A 126 5.65 -0.33 4.66
C SER A 126 4.95 0.97 5.09
N PRO A 127 5.62 2.14 5.10
CA PRO A 127 5.00 3.37 5.57
C PRO A 127 3.79 3.79 4.71
N ILE A 128 3.81 3.47 3.41
CA ILE A 128 2.70 3.77 2.51
C ILE A 128 1.43 2.97 2.82
N LYS A 129 1.53 1.79 3.45
CA LYS A 129 0.34 1.06 3.89
C LYS A 129 -0.40 1.80 4.99
N HIS A 130 0.31 2.52 5.85
CA HIS A 130 -0.33 3.37 6.84
C HIS A 130 -1.02 4.57 6.16
N VAL A 131 -0.41 5.13 5.11
CA VAL A 131 -1.08 6.15 4.29
C VAL A 131 -2.37 5.60 3.68
N TRP A 132 -2.36 4.38 3.14
CA TRP A 132 -3.58 3.75 2.62
C TRP A 132 -4.67 3.57 3.68
N ASP A 133 -4.31 3.21 4.91
CA ASP A 133 -5.25 3.11 6.03
C ASP A 133 -5.83 4.48 6.43
N VAL A 134 -4.99 5.53 6.51
CA VAL A 134 -5.45 6.91 6.74
C VAL A 134 -6.45 7.34 5.68
N LEU A 135 -6.17 7.09 4.40
CA LEU A 135 -7.11 7.39 3.31
C LEU A 135 -8.38 6.56 3.44
N GLY A 136 -8.26 5.26 3.71
CA GLY A 136 -9.40 4.35 3.88
C GLY A 136 -10.38 4.78 4.96
N ARG A 137 -9.87 5.29 6.09
CA ARG A 137 -10.69 5.82 7.19
C ARG A 137 -11.39 7.15 6.87
N GLN A 138 -10.84 7.92 5.94
CA GLN A 138 -11.41 9.22 5.54
C GLN A 138 -12.41 9.10 4.38
N LEU A 139 -12.39 7.99 3.64
CA LEU A 139 -13.33 7.73 2.55
C LEU A 139 -14.76 7.73 3.05
N GLN A 140 -15.62 8.42 2.31
CA GLN A 140 -17.06 8.38 2.50
C GLN A 140 -17.70 7.37 1.54
N PRO A 141 -18.88 6.80 1.87
CA PRO A 141 -19.60 5.92 0.97
C PRO A 141 -19.73 6.53 -0.43
N SER A 142 -19.36 5.77 -1.46
CA SER A 142 -19.34 6.22 -2.86
C SER A 142 -20.37 5.45 -3.68
N ARG A 143 -21.05 6.12 -4.60
CA ARG A 143 -22.10 5.51 -5.43
C ARG A 143 -21.55 4.74 -6.62
N ASN A 144 -20.35 5.10 -7.09
CA ASN A 144 -19.70 4.48 -8.24
C ASN A 144 -18.16 4.63 -8.15
N THR A 145 -17.44 3.91 -9.00
CA THR A 145 -15.96 3.92 -9.02
C THR A 145 -15.36 5.27 -9.42
N GLY A 146 -16.09 6.09 -10.19
CA GLY A 146 -15.68 7.44 -10.54
C GLY A 146 -15.64 8.36 -9.31
N GLU A 147 -16.71 8.35 -8.52
CA GLU A 147 -16.79 9.10 -7.26
C GLU A 147 -15.72 8.64 -6.26
N LEU A 148 -15.53 7.32 -6.11
CA LEU A 148 -14.47 6.76 -5.26
C LEU A 148 -13.08 7.22 -5.72
N THR A 149 -12.83 7.20 -7.03
CA THR A 149 -11.56 7.66 -7.61
C THR A 149 -11.32 9.14 -7.32
N SER A 150 -12.33 9.99 -7.53
CA SER A 150 -12.22 11.43 -7.24
C SER A 150 -12.05 11.73 -5.76
N GLN A 151 -12.65 10.94 -4.87
CA GLN A 151 -12.39 11.04 -3.42
C GLN A 151 -10.94 10.67 -3.10
N LEU A 152 -10.45 9.52 -3.58
CA LEU A 152 -9.07 9.07 -3.36
C LEU A 152 -8.04 10.08 -3.88
N GLN A 153 -8.24 10.63 -5.07
CA GLN A 153 -7.35 11.63 -5.65
C GLN A 153 -7.30 12.90 -4.80
N ARG A 154 -8.45 13.38 -4.31
CA ARG A 154 -8.51 14.54 -3.41
C ARG A 154 -7.82 14.27 -2.09
N LEU A 155 -8.17 13.18 -1.41
CA LEU A 155 -7.55 12.84 -0.13
C LEU A 155 -6.03 12.63 -0.24
N TRP A 156 -5.56 12.02 -1.32
CA TRP A 156 -4.13 11.89 -1.59
C TRP A 156 -3.47 13.24 -1.87
N HIS A 157 -4.13 14.12 -2.63
CA HIS A 157 -3.64 15.47 -2.90
C HIS A 157 -3.66 16.36 -1.66
N ASP A 158 -4.59 16.19 -0.75
CA ASP A 158 -4.77 17.05 0.42
C ASP A 158 -4.03 16.53 1.67
N LEU A 159 -3.46 15.31 1.58
CA LEU A 159 -2.67 14.73 2.67
C LEU A 159 -1.47 15.65 3.00
N PRO A 160 -1.35 16.16 4.25
CA PRO A 160 -0.22 16.99 4.63
C PRO A 160 1.10 16.22 4.52
N GLN A 161 2.15 16.87 4.03
CA GLN A 161 3.45 16.23 3.85
C GLN A 161 4.09 15.90 5.20
N GLU A 162 3.76 16.65 6.24
CA GLU A 162 4.17 16.43 7.62
C GLU A 162 3.72 15.06 8.13
N VAL A 163 2.51 14.62 7.77
CA VAL A 163 2.01 13.27 8.13
C VAL A 163 2.88 12.19 7.48
N ILE A 164 3.29 12.38 6.23
CA ILE A 164 4.19 11.44 5.53
C ILE A 164 5.57 11.44 6.18
N GLY A 165 6.08 12.62 6.54
CA GLY A 165 7.34 12.78 7.28
C GLY A 165 7.29 12.02 8.61
N ASP A 166 6.35 12.33 9.48
CA ASP A 166 6.18 11.68 10.79
C ASP A 166 6.08 10.15 10.67
N LEU A 167 5.40 9.65 9.63
CA LEU A 167 5.32 8.22 9.35
C LEU A 167 6.67 7.60 8.98
N ILE A 168 7.44 8.27 8.12
CA ILE A 168 8.77 7.81 7.73
C ILE A 168 9.73 7.87 8.94
N ASP A 169 9.67 8.92 9.76
CA ASP A 169 10.49 9.07 10.97
C ASP A 169 10.13 8.05 12.06
N SER A 170 8.88 7.59 12.10
CA SER A 170 8.46 6.53 13.03
C SER A 170 9.03 5.14 12.66
N MET A 171 9.52 4.96 11.43
CA MET A 171 9.92 3.64 10.91
C MET A 171 11.02 2.93 11.70
N PRO A 172 12.13 3.59 12.12
CA PRO A 172 13.14 2.95 12.95
C PRO A 172 12.55 2.37 14.24
N CYS A 173 11.66 3.12 14.91
CA CYS A 173 10.99 2.64 16.12
C CYS A 173 10.08 1.43 15.84
N ARG A 174 9.32 1.46 14.73
CA ARG A 174 8.45 0.35 14.32
C ARG A 174 9.24 -0.92 13.97
N VAL A 175 10.36 -0.75 13.29
CA VAL A 175 11.28 -1.86 12.97
C VAL A 175 11.88 -2.43 14.26
N SER A 176 12.34 -1.59 15.19
CA SER A 176 12.83 -2.04 16.50
C SER A 176 11.77 -2.80 17.30
N ALA A 177 10.52 -2.32 17.30
CA ALA A 177 9.40 -3.02 17.94
C ALA A 177 9.11 -4.37 17.29
N CYS A 178 9.12 -4.46 15.96
CA CYS A 178 8.94 -5.71 15.22
C CYS A 178 10.05 -6.74 15.52
N ILE A 179 11.31 -6.28 15.59
CA ILE A 179 12.46 -7.11 15.99
C ILE A 179 12.30 -7.58 17.44
N GLY A 180 11.91 -6.69 18.36
CA GLY A 180 11.63 -7.03 19.76
C GLY A 180 10.53 -8.08 19.91
N ASN A 181 9.52 -8.04 19.04
CA ASN A 181 8.43 -9.00 18.98
C ASN A 181 8.75 -10.27 18.17
N ARG A 182 10.00 -10.48 17.74
CA ARG A 182 10.44 -11.62 16.91
C ARG A 182 9.59 -11.82 15.64
N GLY A 183 9.15 -10.73 15.02
CA GLY A 183 8.29 -10.77 13.82
C GLY A 183 6.81 -11.00 14.10
N GLY A 184 6.37 -10.96 15.37
CA GLY A 184 4.96 -10.92 15.74
C GLY A 184 4.29 -9.57 15.43
N PHE A 185 2.95 -9.56 15.37
CA PHE A 185 2.16 -8.36 15.12
C PHE A 185 2.53 -7.23 16.11
N THR A 186 2.71 -6.03 15.59
CA THR A 186 2.89 -4.82 16.40
C THR A 186 1.55 -4.11 16.54
N THR A 187 1.27 -3.48 17.68
CA THR A 187 -0.05 -2.87 17.99
C THR A 187 -0.27 -1.49 17.36
N TYR A 188 0.21 -1.26 16.14
CA TYR A 188 0.10 0.02 15.44
C TYR A 188 -1.01 0.04 14.40
#